data_AF-A0A843AP83-F1
#
_entry.id   AF-A0A843AP83-F1
#
_cell.length_a   1.000
_cell.length_b   1.000
_cell.length_c   1.000
_cell.angle_alpha   90.00
_cell.angle_beta   90.00
_cell.angle_gamma   90.00
#
_symmetry.space_group_name_H-M   'P 1'
#
loop_
_entity.id
_entity.type
_entity.pdbx_description
1 polymer ?
#
loop_
_entity_poly.entity_id
_entity_poly.type
_entity_poly.pdbx_seq_one_letter_code
_entity_poly.pdbx_strand_id
1 'polypeptide(L)'
;MGKRSVLIIEAIPQREDPTEGDMLSKVLEMASYDYFELHAVSNKSDLLDMLEDRQFMRRFRIVHLSGHGDEDGTSFLLPRGSIDASEFPQDCFRNRTVCLSACTLGKTAFVTPFMERTSARYVIGPRRSVYLIDATLFFLTFYYWTNRRRLGIEASYNRAARSGARGDFMLWIRSKAR
;
A
#
# COMPACT_ATOMS: atom_id res chain seq x y z
N MET A 1 15.08 -7.72 17.43
CA MET A 1 14.75 -7.59 16.00
C MET A 1 14.41 -6.14 15.68
N GLY A 2 15.13 -5.54 14.73
CA GLY A 2 14.91 -4.14 14.32
C GLY A 2 13.51 -3.93 13.72
N LYS A 3 12.89 -2.78 13.98
CA LYS A 3 11.59 -2.40 13.38
C LYS A 3 11.79 -2.11 11.88
N ARG A 4 11.25 -2.98 11.01
CA ARG A 4 11.08 -2.68 9.58
C ARG A 4 9.97 -1.66 9.41
N SER A 5 10.10 -0.70 8.50
CA SER A 5 9.13 0.40 8.40
C SER A 5 7.99 0.10 7.42
N VAL A 6 8.28 -0.67 6.36
CA VAL A 6 7.36 -0.95 5.25
C VAL A 6 7.14 -2.46 5.09
N LEU A 7 5.91 -2.90 4.97
CA LEU A 7 5.56 -4.23 4.46
C LEU A 7 5.02 -4.04 3.04
N ILE A 8 5.57 -4.73 2.05
CA ILE A 8 5.06 -4.79 0.68
C ILE A 8 4.39 -6.14 0.50
N ILE A 9 3.12 -6.12 0.14
CA ILE A 9 2.31 -7.30 -0.17
C ILE A 9 2.04 -7.25 -1.67
N GLU A 10 2.63 -8.19 -2.41
CA GLU A 10 2.53 -8.33 -3.86
C GLU A 10 1.42 -9.31 -4.21
N ALA A 11 0.38 -8.81 -4.88
CA ALA A 11 -0.73 -9.60 -5.41
C ALA A 11 -0.76 -9.59 -6.96
N ILE A 12 0.39 -9.33 -7.59
CA ILE A 12 0.54 -9.38 -9.04
C ILE A 12 0.93 -10.82 -9.45
N PRO A 13 0.30 -11.41 -10.49
CA PRO A 13 0.71 -12.70 -11.01
C PRO A 13 2.18 -12.70 -11.47
N GLN A 14 2.96 -13.73 -11.14
CA GLN A 14 4.39 -13.83 -11.50
C GLN A 14 4.71 -13.70 -13.00
N ARG A 15 3.72 -13.88 -13.89
CA ARG A 15 3.89 -13.70 -15.34
C ARG A 15 4.02 -12.23 -15.77
N GLU A 16 3.70 -11.29 -14.89
CA GLU A 16 3.85 -9.85 -15.13
C GLU A 16 5.21 -9.41 -14.57
N ASP A 17 6.25 -9.60 -15.38
CA ASP A 17 7.63 -9.19 -15.08
C ASP A 17 8.00 -7.94 -15.91
N PRO A 18 8.53 -6.87 -15.30
CA PRO A 18 8.81 -6.68 -13.86
C PRO A 18 7.58 -6.36 -13.02
N THR A 19 7.57 -6.85 -11.77
CA THR A 19 6.57 -6.50 -10.76
C THR A 19 6.97 -5.23 -10.00
N GLU A 20 5.99 -4.52 -9.43
CA GLU A 20 6.28 -3.30 -8.66
C GLU A 20 7.10 -3.60 -7.41
N GLY A 21 6.75 -4.67 -6.68
CA GLY A 21 7.47 -5.05 -5.46
C GLY A 21 8.93 -5.39 -5.71
N ASP A 22 9.25 -6.00 -6.86
CA ASP A 22 10.64 -6.29 -7.25
C ASP A 22 11.42 -5.01 -7.59
N MET A 23 10.80 -4.06 -8.30
CA MET A 23 11.43 -2.75 -8.54
C MET A 23 11.63 -1.96 -7.25
N LEU A 24 10.60 -1.92 -6.39
CA LEU A 24 10.65 -1.21 -5.11
C LEU A 24 11.70 -1.83 -4.18
N SER A 25 11.75 -3.16 -4.08
CA SER A 25 12.69 -3.87 -3.20
C SER A 25 14.14 -3.55 -3.60
N LYS A 26 14.50 -3.68 -4.88
CA LYS A 26 15.85 -3.40 -5.39
C LYS A 26 16.34 -2.00 -5.02
N VAL A 27 15.48 -0.99 -5.15
CA VAL A 27 15.83 0.40 -4.80
C VAL A 27 15.85 0.62 -3.28
N LEU A 28 14.91 0.02 -2.55
CA LEU A 28 14.86 0.13 -1.08
C LEU A 28 16.04 -0.57 -0.40
N GLU A 29 16.54 -1.67 -0.95
CA GLU A 29 17.76 -2.36 -0.52
C GLU A 29 18.98 -1.45 -0.59
N MET A 30 19.09 -0.62 -1.65
CA MET A 30 20.16 0.38 -1.74
C MET A 30 20.11 1.41 -0.61
N ALA A 31 18.92 1.68 -0.05
CA ALA A 31 18.77 2.58 1.09
C ALA A 31 19.06 1.89 2.44
N SER A 32 18.56 0.66 2.63
CA SER A 32 18.99 -0.33 3.63
C SER A 32 18.05 -1.56 3.63
N TYR A 33 18.65 -2.74 3.79
CA TYR A 33 17.97 -4.03 3.93
C TYR A 33 17.02 -4.14 5.13
N ASP A 34 17.13 -3.26 6.13
CA ASP A 34 16.28 -3.30 7.34
C ASP A 34 14.98 -2.49 7.20
N TYR A 35 14.73 -1.85 6.05
CA TYR A 35 13.58 -0.94 5.92
C TYR A 35 12.28 -1.61 5.51
N PHE A 36 12.33 -2.73 4.80
CA PHE A 36 11.15 -3.33 4.21
C PHE A 36 11.12 -4.85 4.33
N GLU A 37 9.94 -5.42 4.10
CA GLU A 37 9.73 -6.85 3.91
C GLU A 37 8.76 -7.03 2.74
N LEU A 38 9.05 -7.95 1.82
CA LEU A 38 8.23 -8.24 0.65
C LEU A 38 7.61 -9.64 0.80
N HIS A 39 6.30 -9.74 0.62
CA HIS A 39 5.56 -11.00 0.60
C HIS A 39 4.66 -11.06 -0.62
N ALA A 40 4.73 -12.15 -1.37
CA ALA A 40 3.77 -12.42 -2.43
C ALA A 40 2.56 -13.18 -1.88
N VAL A 41 1.35 -12.77 -2.24
CA VAL A 41 0.10 -13.46 -1.91
C VAL A 41 -0.65 -13.78 -3.19
N SER A 42 -1.23 -14.99 -3.25
CA SER A 42 -1.95 -15.45 -4.45
C SER A 42 -3.45 -15.54 -4.26
N ASN A 43 -3.92 -15.73 -3.04
CA ASN A 43 -5.33 -15.94 -2.73
C ASN A 43 -5.73 -15.13 -1.49
N LYS A 44 -7.04 -15.08 -1.27
CA LYS A 44 -7.63 -14.26 -0.22
C LYS A 44 -7.31 -14.77 1.18
N SER A 45 -7.33 -16.09 1.42
CA SER A 45 -7.04 -16.65 2.74
C SER A 45 -5.63 -16.29 3.20
N ASP A 46 -4.62 -16.42 2.33
CA ASP A 46 -3.23 -16.10 2.67
C ASP A 46 -3.07 -14.62 3.07
N LEU A 47 -3.75 -13.73 2.35
CA LEU A 47 -3.78 -12.30 2.67
C LEU A 47 -4.45 -12.05 4.02
N LEU A 48 -5.63 -12.63 4.26
CA LEU A 48 -6.38 -12.43 5.49
C LEU A 48 -5.60 -12.96 6.70
N ASP A 49 -5.06 -14.17 6.62
CA ASP A 49 -4.28 -14.81 7.69
C ASP A 49 -3.06 -13.94 8.08
N MET A 50 -2.36 -13.39 7.08
CA MET A 50 -1.23 -12.47 7.32
C MET A 50 -1.66 -11.18 8.01
N LEU A 51 -2.79 -10.61 7.60
CA LEU A 51 -3.32 -9.36 8.17
C LEU A 51 -3.90 -9.55 9.58
N GLU A 52 -4.35 -10.76 9.92
CA GLU A 52 -4.83 -11.13 11.26
C GLU A 52 -3.70 -11.37 12.26
N ASP A 53 -2.49 -11.72 11.81
CA ASP A 53 -1.32 -11.83 12.68
C ASP A 53 -0.89 -10.44 13.21
N ARG A 54 -1.43 -10.09 14.38
CA ARG A 54 -1.13 -8.83 15.06
C ARG A 54 0.34 -8.70 15.45
N GLN A 55 1.04 -9.79 15.75
CA GLN A 55 2.46 -9.71 16.14
C GLN A 55 3.31 -9.37 14.92
N PHE A 56 3.06 -10.03 13.80
CA PHE A 56 3.67 -9.73 12.51
C PHE A 56 3.38 -8.29 12.08
N MET A 57 2.10 -7.90 12.04
CA MET A 57 1.68 -6.58 11.57
C MET A 57 2.20 -5.44 12.45
N ARG A 58 2.45 -5.65 13.75
CA ARG A 58 3.02 -4.63 14.67
C ARG A 58 4.42 -4.19 14.32
N ARG A 59 5.12 -4.94 13.47
CA ARG A 59 6.47 -4.61 13.02
C ARG A 59 6.47 -3.42 12.07
N PHE A 60 5.39 -3.22 11.31
CA PHE A 60 5.34 -2.29 10.19
C PHE A 60 4.44 -1.09 10.46
N ARG A 61 4.89 0.10 10.02
CA ARG A 61 4.14 1.37 10.12
C ARG A 61 3.41 1.71 8.82
N ILE A 62 3.95 1.24 7.70
CA ILE A 62 3.40 1.38 6.35
C ILE A 62 3.17 -0.03 5.80
N VAL A 63 2.01 -0.26 5.20
CA VAL A 63 1.69 -1.45 4.42
C VAL A 63 1.42 -1.00 2.99
N HIS A 64 2.10 -1.60 2.02
CA HIS A 64 1.92 -1.36 0.60
C HIS A 64 1.23 -2.59 0.00
N LEU A 65 0.05 -2.40 -0.57
CA LEU A 65 -0.66 -3.41 -1.34
C LEU A 65 -0.41 -3.14 -2.83
N SER A 66 0.40 -3.99 -3.44
CA SER A 66 0.72 -3.97 -4.86
C SER A 66 -0.16 -4.99 -5.59
N GLY A 67 -0.88 -4.56 -6.61
CA GLY A 67 -1.86 -5.39 -7.28
C GLY A 67 -2.70 -4.60 -8.26
N HIS A 68 -3.85 -5.16 -8.63
CA HIS A 68 -4.81 -4.51 -9.53
C HIS A 68 -6.10 -4.16 -8.77
N GLY A 69 -6.80 -3.12 -9.22
CA GLY A 69 -8.18 -2.87 -8.85
C GLY A 69 -9.11 -3.38 -9.95
N ASP A 70 -10.35 -3.69 -9.60
CA ASP A 70 -11.41 -3.90 -10.58
C ASP A 70 -11.76 -2.60 -11.34
N GLU A 71 -12.51 -2.74 -12.43
CA GLU A 71 -12.91 -1.62 -13.28
C GLU A 71 -13.76 -0.59 -12.51
N ASP A 72 -14.62 -1.10 -11.63
CA ASP A 72 -15.50 -0.29 -10.78
C ASP A 72 -14.72 0.45 -9.67
N GLY A 73 -13.55 -0.05 -9.29
CA GLY A 73 -12.74 0.49 -8.20
C GLY A 73 -13.34 0.23 -6.82
N THR A 74 -13.88 -0.97 -6.64
CA THR A 74 -14.54 -1.49 -5.44
C THR A 74 -13.85 -2.71 -4.83
N SER A 75 -12.95 -3.36 -5.58
CA SER A 75 -12.30 -4.60 -5.13
C SER A 75 -10.81 -4.62 -5.47
N PHE A 76 -10.00 -5.09 -4.54
CA PHE A 76 -8.59 -5.40 -4.78
C PHE A 76 -8.47 -6.81 -5.39
N LEU A 77 -7.86 -6.91 -6.56
CA LEU A 77 -7.71 -8.15 -7.29
C LEU A 77 -6.50 -8.92 -6.77
N LEU A 78 -6.69 -10.23 -6.63
CA LEU A 78 -5.66 -11.20 -6.28
C LEU A 78 -5.45 -12.13 -7.48
N PRO A 79 -4.31 -12.84 -7.57
CA PRO A 79 -4.12 -13.82 -8.64
C PRO A 79 -5.22 -14.90 -8.67
N ARG A 80 -5.82 -15.20 -7.51
CA ARG A 80 -6.94 -16.12 -7.33
C ARG A 80 -8.07 -15.45 -6.53
N GLY A 81 -8.83 -14.61 -7.21
CA GLY A 81 -10.05 -13.98 -6.69
C GLY A 81 -9.89 -12.48 -6.47
N SER A 82 -10.72 -11.93 -5.60
CA SER A 82 -10.69 -10.53 -5.21
C SER A 82 -11.05 -10.39 -3.73
N ILE A 83 -10.82 -9.20 -3.18
CA ILE A 83 -11.23 -8.83 -1.84
C ILE A 83 -11.86 -7.44 -1.86
N ASP A 84 -13.07 -7.36 -1.34
CA ASP A 84 -13.76 -6.09 -1.16
C ASP A 84 -13.33 -5.42 0.14
N ALA A 85 -13.53 -4.11 0.22
CA ALA A 85 -13.17 -3.33 1.41
C ALA A 85 -13.77 -3.87 2.72
N SER A 86 -14.99 -4.42 2.68
CA SER A 86 -15.71 -4.98 3.84
C SER A 86 -15.13 -6.30 4.34
N GLU A 87 -14.36 -7.00 3.49
CA GLU A 87 -13.88 -8.36 3.74
C GLU A 87 -12.52 -8.38 4.43
N PHE A 88 -11.82 -7.23 4.48
CA PHE A 88 -10.59 -7.10 5.26
C PHE A 88 -10.86 -7.36 6.76
N PRO A 89 -9.86 -7.88 7.52
CA PRO A 89 -10.04 -8.10 8.95
C PRO A 89 -10.24 -6.77 9.68
N GLN A 90 -11.12 -6.76 10.67
CA GLN A 90 -11.43 -5.54 11.41
C GLN A 90 -10.18 -5.01 12.11
N ASP A 91 -9.95 -3.69 12.02
CA ASP A 91 -8.84 -3.00 12.67
C ASP A 91 -7.40 -3.46 12.27
N CYS A 92 -7.24 -4.27 11.22
CA CYS A 92 -5.92 -4.81 10.83
C CYS A 92 -4.88 -3.71 10.54
N PHE A 93 -5.31 -2.54 10.10
CA PHE A 93 -4.47 -1.39 9.80
C PHE A 93 -4.56 -0.25 10.83
N ARG A 94 -5.04 -0.52 12.04
CA ARG A 94 -5.15 0.51 13.10
C ARG A 94 -3.83 1.28 13.28
N ASN A 95 -3.91 2.61 13.13
CA ASN A 95 -2.78 3.56 13.21
C ASN A 95 -1.68 3.42 12.14
N ARG A 96 -1.93 2.66 11.06
CA ARG A 96 -0.98 2.47 9.95
C ARG A 96 -1.31 3.36 8.75
N THR A 97 -0.31 3.52 7.90
CA THR A 97 -0.48 4.06 6.54
C THR A 97 -0.61 2.88 5.58
N VAL A 98 -1.65 2.89 4.76
CA VAL A 98 -1.83 1.91 3.67
C VAL A 98 -1.54 2.62 2.35
N CYS A 99 -0.62 2.09 1.58
CA CYS A 99 -0.33 2.49 0.21
C CYS A 99 -0.99 1.45 -0.71
N LEU A 100 -1.80 1.90 -1.65
CA LEU A 100 -2.43 1.10 -2.67
C LEU A 100 -1.78 1.49 -3.99
N SER A 101 -1.03 0.59 -4.61
CA SER A 101 -0.58 0.76 -6.00
C SER A 101 -1.49 0.04 -7.00
N ALA A 102 -2.69 -0.32 -6.55
CA ALA A 102 -3.75 -0.83 -7.40
C ALA A 102 -4.54 0.32 -8.05
N CYS A 103 -4.66 0.26 -9.38
CA CYS A 103 -5.49 1.16 -10.18
C CYS A 103 -6.88 1.34 -9.55
N THR A 104 -7.44 2.55 -9.66
CA THR A 104 -8.80 2.93 -9.25
C THR A 104 -9.17 2.78 -7.76
N LEU A 105 -8.37 2.09 -6.93
CA LEU A 105 -8.68 1.89 -5.50
C LEU A 105 -8.41 3.12 -4.62
N GLY A 106 -7.90 4.22 -5.19
CA GLY A 106 -7.86 5.52 -4.52
C GLY A 106 -9.20 6.26 -4.52
N LYS A 107 -10.27 5.69 -5.09
CA LYS A 107 -11.63 6.28 -5.14
C LYS A 107 -12.36 6.13 -3.80
N THR A 108 -13.31 7.04 -3.54
CA THR A 108 -14.16 7.03 -2.34
C THR A 108 -14.88 5.70 -2.13
N ALA A 109 -15.33 5.05 -3.21
CA ALA A 109 -16.12 3.82 -3.15
C ALA A 109 -15.37 2.66 -2.46
N PHE A 110 -14.05 2.57 -2.65
CA PHE A 110 -13.22 1.60 -1.92
C PHE A 110 -12.70 2.17 -0.60
N VAL A 111 -12.13 3.38 -0.62
CA VAL A 111 -11.35 3.88 0.51
C VAL A 111 -12.20 4.15 1.75
N THR A 112 -13.42 4.65 1.60
CA THR A 112 -14.31 4.94 2.74
C THR A 112 -14.64 3.67 3.53
N PRO A 113 -15.28 2.63 2.94
CA PRO A 113 -15.57 1.40 3.68
C PRO A 113 -14.28 0.71 4.14
N PHE A 114 -13.19 0.80 3.38
CA PHE A 114 -11.91 0.21 3.75
C PHE A 114 -11.33 0.84 5.02
N MET A 115 -11.34 2.18 5.12
CA MET A 115 -10.83 2.88 6.30
C MET A 115 -11.72 2.70 7.53
N GLU A 116 -13.04 2.60 7.32
CA GLU A 116 -14.00 2.28 8.38
C GLU A 116 -13.75 0.89 8.95
N ARG A 117 -13.58 -0.12 8.07
CA ARG A 117 -13.35 -1.52 8.44
C ARG A 117 -11.99 -1.76 9.10
N THR A 118 -10.93 -1.24 8.48
CA THR A 118 -9.54 -1.61 8.84
C THR A 118 -8.87 -0.66 9.83
N SER A 119 -9.46 0.50 10.08
CA SER A 119 -8.87 1.56 10.91
C SER A 119 -7.52 2.07 10.46
N ALA A 120 -7.23 1.97 9.16
CA ALA A 120 -6.13 2.69 8.53
C ALA A 120 -6.22 4.19 8.88
N ARG A 121 -5.09 4.76 9.32
CA ARG A 121 -5.02 6.20 9.63
C ARG A 121 -4.87 7.03 8.37
N TYR A 122 -4.06 6.53 7.44
CA TYR A 122 -3.82 7.13 6.14
C TYR A 122 -3.99 6.07 5.07
N VAL A 123 -4.62 6.43 3.95
CA VAL A 123 -4.64 5.62 2.73
C VAL A 123 -4.13 6.48 1.58
N ILE A 124 -3.18 5.98 0.81
CA ILE A 124 -2.69 6.62 -0.41
C ILE A 124 -2.97 5.68 -1.56
N GLY A 125 -3.64 6.14 -2.61
CA GLY A 125 -3.87 5.31 -3.80
C GLY A 125 -4.24 6.12 -5.03
N PRO A 126 -4.09 5.56 -6.23
CA PRO A 126 -4.41 6.23 -7.49
C PRO A 126 -5.93 6.23 -7.72
N ARG A 127 -6.47 7.38 -8.12
CA ARG A 127 -7.91 7.51 -8.45
C ARG A 127 -8.28 7.02 -9.85
N ARG A 128 -7.26 6.80 -10.69
CA ARG A 128 -7.36 6.35 -12.08
C ARG A 128 -6.34 5.24 -12.34
N SER A 129 -6.34 4.68 -13.55
CA SER A 129 -5.27 3.76 -13.95
C SER A 129 -3.92 4.47 -13.95
N VAL A 130 -2.91 3.79 -13.43
CA VAL A 130 -1.54 4.29 -13.31
C VAL A 130 -0.58 3.34 -13.99
N TYR A 131 0.42 3.87 -14.70
CA TYR A 131 1.49 3.05 -15.23
C TYR A 131 2.41 2.60 -14.10
N LEU A 132 2.89 1.36 -14.19
CA LEU A 132 3.79 0.77 -13.20
C LEU A 132 4.95 1.72 -12.83
N ILE A 133 5.63 2.29 -13.82
CA ILE A 133 6.77 3.19 -13.61
C ILE A 133 6.40 4.45 -12.82
N ASP A 134 5.20 5.00 -13.03
CA ASP A 134 4.75 6.19 -12.31
C ASP A 134 4.40 5.82 -10.86
N ALA A 135 3.75 4.68 -10.62
CA ALA A 135 3.49 4.18 -9.28
C ALA A 135 4.79 3.92 -8.51
N THR A 136 5.74 3.24 -9.15
CA THR A 136 7.08 3.02 -8.60
C THR A 136 7.77 4.34 -8.25
N LEU A 137 7.83 5.30 -9.18
CA LEU A 137 8.48 6.60 -8.93
C LEU A 137 7.81 7.36 -7.77
N PHE A 138 6.48 7.34 -7.71
CA PHE A 138 5.73 7.98 -6.64
C PHE A 138 6.06 7.34 -5.28
N PHE A 139 5.93 6.02 -5.15
CA PHE A 139 6.12 5.33 -3.88
C PHE A 139 7.59 5.31 -3.43
N LEU A 140 8.56 5.21 -4.34
CA LEU A 140 9.97 5.39 -4.02
C LEU A 140 10.25 6.77 -3.44
N THR A 141 9.71 7.82 -4.07
CA THR A 141 9.85 9.19 -3.55
C THR A 141 9.22 9.29 -2.17
N PHE A 142 8.01 8.77 -2.00
CA PHE A 142 7.30 8.76 -0.72
C PHE A 142 8.09 8.04 0.39
N TYR A 143 8.66 6.85 0.11
CA TYR A 143 9.44 6.08 1.07
C TYR A 143 10.78 6.73 1.39
N TYR A 144 11.44 7.34 0.42
CA TYR A 144 12.66 8.11 0.67
C TYR A 144 12.40 9.23 1.69
N TRP A 145 11.35 10.03 1.49
CA TRP A 145 11.04 11.14 2.40
C TRP A 145 10.57 10.65 3.77
N THR A 146 9.81 9.56 3.82
CA THR A 146 9.25 9.05 5.08
C THR A 146 10.27 8.28 5.92
N ASN A 147 11.07 7.41 5.30
CA ASN A 147 11.93 6.47 6.01
C ASN A 147 13.36 6.99 6.12
N ARG A 148 13.92 7.56 5.04
CA ARG A 148 15.29 8.09 5.04
C ARG A 148 15.37 9.49 5.62
N ARG A 149 14.43 10.37 5.26
CA ARG A 149 14.39 11.76 5.73
C ARG A 149 13.48 12.00 6.94
N ARG A 150 12.76 10.97 7.38
CA ARG A 150 11.89 10.98 8.58
C ARG A 150 10.82 12.08 8.58
N LEU A 151 10.35 12.49 7.40
CA LEU A 151 9.22 13.41 7.29
C LEU A 151 7.92 12.70 7.69
N GLY A 152 6.93 13.49 8.13
CA GLY A 152 5.57 13.01 8.37
C GLY A 152 4.87 12.59 7.07
N ILE A 153 3.83 11.76 7.18
CA ILE A 153 3.12 11.16 6.03
C ILE A 153 2.62 12.21 5.03
N GLU A 154 1.95 13.26 5.50
CA GLU A 154 1.43 14.33 4.64
C GLU A 154 2.55 15.09 3.92
N ALA A 155 3.65 15.41 4.62
CA ALA A 155 4.80 16.08 4.03
C ALA A 155 5.49 15.20 2.97
N SER A 156 5.67 13.90 3.25
CA SER A 156 6.21 12.94 2.30
C SER A 156 5.32 12.76 1.08
N TYR A 157 4.01 12.67 1.26
CA TYR A 157 3.03 12.61 0.17
C TYR A 157 3.14 13.86 -0.72
N ASN A 158 3.19 15.06 -0.12
CA ASN A 158 3.32 16.30 -0.88
C ASN A 158 4.62 16.37 -1.70
N ARG A 159 5.71 15.74 -1.24
CA ARG A 159 6.95 15.61 -2.02
C ARG A 159 6.79 14.60 -3.16
N ALA A 160 6.17 13.45 -2.90
CA ALA A 160 5.90 12.43 -3.91
C ALA A 160 4.96 12.95 -5.01
N ALA A 161 3.90 13.68 -4.65
CA ALA A 161 2.98 14.29 -5.61
C ALA A 161 3.65 15.35 -6.52
N ARG A 162 4.82 15.86 -6.13
CA ARG A 162 5.63 16.80 -6.92
C ARG A 162 6.76 16.13 -7.71
N SER A 163 6.88 14.80 -7.68
CA SER A 163 7.94 14.07 -8.40
C SER A 163 7.76 14.07 -9.91
N GLY A 164 6.57 14.43 -10.40
CA GLY A 164 6.18 14.33 -11.81
C GLY A 164 5.52 13.00 -12.18
N ALA A 165 5.40 12.06 -11.23
CA ALA A 165 4.67 10.82 -11.44
C ALA A 165 3.19 11.07 -11.77
N ARG A 166 2.71 10.42 -12.84
CA ARG A 166 1.31 10.49 -13.28
C ARG A 166 0.50 9.39 -12.59
N GLY A 167 -0.74 9.65 -12.19
CA GLY A 167 -1.55 8.61 -11.54
C GLY A 167 -2.63 9.13 -10.58
N ASP A 168 -2.62 10.44 -10.30
CA ASP A 168 -3.67 11.09 -9.49
C ASP A 168 -3.82 10.41 -8.13
N PHE A 169 -2.68 10.26 -7.46
CA PHE A 169 -2.59 9.68 -6.13
C PHE A 169 -3.27 10.62 -5.14
N MET A 170 -4.24 10.10 -4.40
CA MET A 170 -4.95 10.83 -3.35
C MET A 170 -4.49 10.34 -1.98
N LEU A 171 -4.26 11.27 -1.06
CA LEU A 171 -4.08 10.99 0.36
C LEU A 171 -5.42 11.15 1.09
N TRP A 172 -5.88 10.07 1.70
CA TRP A 172 -7.04 10.02 2.57
C TRP A 172 -6.57 9.98 4.03
N ILE A 173 -7.22 10.77 4.88
CA ILE A 173 -6.86 10.90 6.29
C ILE A 173 -8.08 10.57 7.13
N ARG A 174 -7.97 9.57 8.02
CA ARG A 174 -9.02 9.30 9.00
C ARG A 174 -9.01 10.43 10.02
N SER A 175 -10.11 11.16 10.14
CA SER A 175 -10.29 12.10 11.24
C SER A 175 -10.17 11.34 12.57
N LYS A 176 -9.49 11.94 13.55
CA LYS A 176 -9.48 11.36 14.90
C LYS A 176 -10.92 11.29 15.37
N ALA A 177 -11.38 10.11 15.77
CA ALA A 177 -12.59 10.01 16.59
C ALA A 177 -12.35 10.90 17.82
N ARG A 178 -13.26 11.86 18.05
CA ARG A 178 -13.26 12.67 19.26
C ARG A 178 -13.55 11.79 20.47
#